data_AF-A0AAV4HU25-F1
#
_entry.id   AF-A0AAV4HU25-F1
#
_cell.length_a   1.000
_cell.length_b   1.000
_cell.length_c   1.000
_cell.angle_alpha   90.00
_cell.angle_beta   90.00
_cell.angle_gamma   90.00
#
_symmetry.space_group_name_H-M   'P 1'
#
loop_
_entity.id
_entity.type
_entity.pdbx_description
1 polymer ?
#
loop_
_entity_poly.entity_id
_entity_poly.type
_entity_poly.pdbx_seq_one_letter_code
_entity_poly.pdbx_strand_id
1 'polypeptide(L)'
;FEQDLEEALCSDTSGYFRRLLVSLLTAGREPDEGVDYGRAEEDAKKFFEAGEARWGTEEAELNAILCLRSRSQLAATFYEFEKLADKTIEESIKDECGGDLQEGYLAIVVVVVVVLVVVAVVVVVVAIAAVALTTTTTIS
;
A
#
# COMPACT_ATOMS: atom_id res chain seq x y z
N PHE A 1 5.13 30.84 -3.04
CA PHE A 1 4.92 29.51 -3.62
C PHE A 1 3.55 29.56 -4.27
N GLU A 2 3.51 29.87 -5.57
CA GLU A 2 2.27 30.14 -6.34
C GLU A 2 2.17 29.21 -7.56
N GLN A 3 2.71 27.99 -7.43
CA GLN A 3 2.46 26.91 -8.37
C GLN A 3 1.54 25.92 -7.69
N ASP A 4 0.50 25.50 -8.41
CA ASP A 4 -0.34 24.41 -7.99
C ASP A 4 0.56 23.18 -7.77
N LEU A 5 0.36 22.47 -6.65
CA LEU A 5 1.25 21.37 -6.26
C LEU A 5 1.31 20.29 -7.35
N GLU A 6 0.20 20.12 -8.07
CA GLU A 6 0.05 19.24 -9.21
C GLU A 6 0.88 19.70 -10.43
N GLU A 7 0.99 21.01 -10.65
CA GLU A 7 1.73 21.61 -11.77
C GLU A 7 3.24 21.52 -11.56
N ALA A 8 3.71 21.72 -10.31
CA ALA A 8 5.10 21.49 -9.92
C ALA A 8 5.50 20.01 -10.02
N LEU A 9 4.60 19.10 -9.66
CA LEU A 9 4.81 17.66 -9.84
C LEU A 9 4.85 17.27 -11.32
N CYS A 10 4.03 17.90 -12.16
CA CYS A 10 4.04 17.65 -13.60
C CYS A 10 5.32 18.13 -14.30
N SER A 11 6.00 19.16 -13.79
CA SER A 11 7.26 19.66 -14.36
C SER A 11 8.49 18.86 -13.93
N ASP A 12 8.51 18.32 -12.71
CA ASP A 12 9.65 17.60 -12.15
C ASP A 12 9.56 16.07 -12.29
N THR A 13 8.40 15.53 -12.66
CA THR A 13 8.20 14.08 -12.82
C THR A 13 7.61 13.72 -14.18
N SER A 14 8.05 12.59 -14.74
CA SER A 14 7.61 12.11 -16.04
C SER A 14 7.18 10.63 -15.99
N GLY A 15 6.41 10.20 -16.99
CA GLY A 15 5.98 8.80 -17.09
C GLY A 15 4.99 8.35 -16.00
N TYR A 16 5.13 7.09 -15.57
CA TYR A 16 4.24 6.45 -14.60
C TYR A 16 4.37 6.98 -13.18
N PHE A 17 5.55 7.49 -12.81
CA PHE A 17 5.80 8.12 -11.52
C PHE A 17 4.91 9.36 -11.31
N ARG A 18 4.72 10.17 -12.36
CA ARG A 18 3.78 11.30 -12.32
C ARG A 18 2.33 10.85 -12.07
N ARG A 19 1.89 9.79 -12.76
CA ARG A 19 0.53 9.24 -12.60
C ARG A 19 0.29 8.72 -11.19
N LEU A 20 1.31 8.11 -10.58
CA LEU A 20 1.28 7.65 -9.21
C LEU A 20 1.10 8.83 -8.23
N LEU A 21 1.87 9.91 -8.39
CA LEU A 21 1.81 11.08 -7.50
C LEU A 21 0.48 11.83 -7.61
N VAL A 22 -0.05 12.02 -8.83
CA VAL A 22 -1.39 12.61 -9.03
C VAL A 22 -2.48 11.75 -8.39
N SER A 23 -2.38 10.42 -8.52
CA SER A 23 -3.35 9.49 -7.90
C SER A 23 -3.30 9.55 -6.37
N LEU A 24 -2.12 9.75 -5.77
CA LEU A 24 -1.98 9.95 -4.33
C LEU A 24 -2.56 11.30 -3.86
N LEU A 25 -2.39 12.37 -4.63
CA LEU A 25 -2.93 13.70 -4.30
C LEU A 25 -4.45 13.77 -4.35
N THR A 26 -5.08 12.97 -5.21
CA THR A 26 -6.54 12.92 -5.35
C THR A 26 -7.24 12.33 -4.10
N ALA A 27 -6.49 11.72 -3.17
CA ALA A 27 -6.98 11.23 -1.87
C ALA A 27 -8.22 10.30 -1.90
N GLY A 28 -8.48 9.62 -3.01
CA GLY A 28 -9.65 8.75 -3.21
C GLY A 28 -9.52 7.34 -2.65
N ARG A 29 -8.75 7.14 -1.56
CA ARG A 29 -8.54 5.81 -0.97
C ARG A 29 -9.82 5.29 -0.30
N GLU A 30 -10.20 4.06 -0.61
CA GLU A 30 -11.36 3.38 -0.02
C GLU A 30 -11.26 3.37 1.52
N PRO A 31 -12.37 3.64 2.24
CA PRO A 31 -12.40 3.58 3.70
C PRO A 31 -12.17 2.14 4.18
N ASP A 32 -11.59 2.01 5.37
CA ASP A 32 -11.20 0.72 5.94
C ASP A 32 -12.40 0.06 6.64
N GLU A 33 -13.33 -0.48 5.85
CA GLU A 33 -14.61 -1.04 6.34
C GLU A 33 -14.63 -2.58 6.43
N GLY A 34 -13.51 -3.23 6.09
CA GLY A 34 -13.36 -4.69 6.08
C GLY A 34 -12.50 -5.18 4.93
N VAL A 35 -12.08 -6.44 5.00
CA VAL A 35 -11.27 -7.09 3.97
C VAL A 35 -12.15 -8.02 3.14
N ASP A 36 -12.16 -7.82 1.83
CA ASP A 36 -12.72 -8.75 0.86
C ASP A 36 -11.62 -9.69 0.37
N TYR A 37 -11.61 -10.91 0.90
CA TYR A 37 -10.60 -11.91 0.55
C TYR A 37 -10.68 -12.38 -0.91
N GLY A 38 -11.86 -12.39 -1.53
CA GLY A 38 -11.99 -12.75 -2.94
C GLY A 38 -11.36 -11.69 -3.84
N ARG A 39 -11.62 -10.42 -3.54
CA ARG A 39 -10.99 -9.29 -4.24
C ARG A 39 -9.47 -9.23 -3.99
N ALA A 40 -9.01 -9.63 -2.79
CA ALA A 40 -7.59 -9.71 -2.47
C ALA A 40 -6.88 -10.78 -3.34
N GLU A 41 -7.50 -11.93 -3.54
CA GLU A 41 -6.97 -12.99 -4.42
C GLU A 41 -6.94 -12.53 -5.88
N GLU A 42 -7.97 -11.84 -6.35
CA GLU A 42 -8.01 -11.27 -7.71
C GLU A 42 -6.94 -10.20 -7.92
N ASP A 43 -6.82 -9.24 -7.00
CA ASP A 43 -5.81 -8.18 -7.08
C ASP A 43 -4.39 -8.80 -6.97
N ALA A 44 -4.20 -9.86 -6.18
CA ALA A 44 -2.92 -10.58 -6.07
C ALA A 44 -2.55 -11.30 -7.37
N LYS A 45 -3.52 -11.93 -8.05
CA LYS A 45 -3.31 -12.53 -9.38
C LYS A 45 -2.88 -11.49 -10.39
N LYS A 46 -3.48 -10.30 -10.39
CA LYS A 46 -3.07 -9.20 -11.27
C LYS A 46 -1.63 -8.76 -10.99
N PHE A 47 -1.22 -8.66 -9.73
CA PHE A 47 0.19 -8.41 -9.39
C PHE A 47 1.11 -9.50 -9.92
N PHE A 48 0.71 -10.77 -9.81
CA PHE A 48 1.50 -11.91 -10.27
C PHE A 48 1.63 -11.90 -11.80
N GLU A 49 0.51 -11.75 -12.52
CA GLU A 49 0.46 -11.68 -13.98
C GLU A 49 1.24 -10.46 -14.51
N ALA A 50 1.08 -9.28 -13.89
CA ALA A 50 1.81 -8.08 -14.25
C ALA A 50 3.33 -8.20 -14.02
N GLY A 51 3.73 -8.99 -13.02
CA GLY A 51 5.13 -9.34 -12.76
C GLY A 51 5.70 -10.33 -13.77
N GLU A 52 4.96 -11.40 -14.11
CA GLU A 52 5.40 -12.39 -15.11
C GLU A 52 5.41 -11.84 -16.55
N ALA A 53 4.50 -10.93 -16.87
CA ALA A 53 4.39 -10.30 -18.19
C ALA A 53 5.46 -9.20 -18.46
N ARG A 54 6.40 -8.99 -17.52
CA ARG A 54 7.29 -7.82 -17.39
C ARG A 54 6.52 -6.53 -17.09
N TRP A 55 6.97 -5.80 -16.07
CA TRP A 55 6.43 -4.48 -15.77
C TRP A 55 6.66 -3.50 -16.91
N GLY A 56 5.62 -2.72 -17.23
CA GLY A 56 5.60 -1.78 -18.35
C GLY A 56 4.25 -1.67 -19.07
N THR A 57 3.40 -2.72 -18.98
CA THR A 57 2.10 -2.77 -19.69
C THR A 57 0.91 -2.51 -18.76
N GLU A 58 0.98 -2.96 -17.51
CA GLU A 58 -0.15 -2.94 -16.56
C GLU A 58 0.05 -1.99 -15.36
N GLU A 59 1.04 -1.11 -15.44
CA GLU A 59 1.39 -0.18 -14.34
C GLU A 59 0.22 0.74 -13.95
N ALA A 60 -0.69 1.04 -14.88
CA ALA A 60 -1.90 1.82 -14.58
C ALA A 60 -2.86 1.06 -13.64
N GLU A 61 -2.99 -0.26 -13.80
CA GLU A 61 -3.84 -1.09 -12.93
C GLU A 61 -3.20 -1.28 -11.57
N LEU A 62 -1.89 -1.54 -11.52
CA LEU A 62 -1.14 -1.64 -10.26
C LEU A 62 -1.19 -0.32 -9.47
N ASN A 63 -1.01 0.81 -10.16
CA ASN A 63 -1.18 2.14 -9.57
C ASN A 63 -2.59 2.30 -8.96
N ALA A 64 -3.63 1.90 -9.69
CA ALA A 64 -5.01 1.98 -9.20
C ALA A 64 -5.22 1.13 -7.95
N ILE A 65 -4.69 -0.10 -7.91
CA ILE A 65 -4.79 -0.99 -6.75
C ILE A 65 -4.05 -0.37 -5.55
N LEU A 66 -2.78 0.03 -5.71
CA LEU A 66 -1.95 0.60 -4.65
C LEU A 66 -2.47 1.94 -4.09
N CYS A 67 -3.04 2.79 -4.94
CA CYS A 67 -3.55 4.11 -4.55
C CYS A 67 -4.97 4.08 -3.99
N LEU A 68 -5.86 3.25 -4.56
CA LEU A 68 -7.30 3.29 -4.24
C LEU A 68 -7.71 2.29 -3.17
N ARG A 69 -7.07 1.11 -3.07
CA ARG A 69 -7.49 0.10 -2.08
C ARG A 69 -7.24 0.55 -0.65
N SER A 70 -8.11 0.12 0.27
CA SER A 70 -7.90 0.33 1.70
C SER A 70 -6.62 -0.37 2.17
N ARG A 71 -6.07 0.06 3.30
CA ARG A 71 -4.81 -0.48 3.82
C ARG A 71 -4.95 -1.95 4.21
N SER A 72 -6.04 -2.32 4.86
CA SER A 72 -6.32 -3.71 5.22
C SER A 72 -6.50 -4.59 3.99
N GLN A 73 -7.13 -4.06 2.92
CA GLN A 73 -7.28 -4.77 1.66
C GLN A 73 -5.93 -5.01 0.96
N LEU A 74 -5.05 -4.01 0.95
CA LEU A 74 -3.70 -4.15 0.39
C LEU A 74 -2.87 -5.17 1.17
N ALA A 75 -2.95 -5.18 2.50
CA ALA A 75 -2.26 -6.17 3.32
C ALA A 75 -2.70 -7.61 2.98
N ALA A 76 -4.00 -7.84 2.81
CA ALA A 76 -4.51 -9.13 2.39
C ALA A 76 -4.06 -9.50 0.96
N THR A 77 -4.04 -8.51 0.06
CA THR A 77 -3.57 -8.70 -1.32
C THR A 77 -2.09 -9.11 -1.35
N PHE A 78 -1.23 -8.47 -0.55
CA PHE A 78 0.19 -8.81 -0.46
C PHE A 78 0.41 -10.21 0.12
N TYR A 79 -0.41 -10.59 1.10
CA TYR A 79 -0.38 -11.94 1.68
C TYR A 79 -0.77 -13.02 0.65
N GLU A 80 -1.81 -12.80 -0.16
CA GLU A 80 -2.17 -13.74 -1.22
C GLU A 80 -1.14 -13.74 -2.36
N PHE A 81 -0.54 -12.59 -2.68
CA PHE A 81 0.53 -12.49 -3.68
C PHE A 81 1.74 -13.32 -3.30
N GLU A 82 2.20 -13.26 -2.04
CA GLU A 82 3.36 -14.02 -1.57
C GLU A 82 3.16 -15.53 -1.72
N LYS A 83 1.93 -16.03 -1.52
CA LYS A 83 1.59 -17.44 -1.76
C LYS A 83 1.65 -17.85 -3.23
N LEU A 84 1.36 -16.92 -4.14
CA LEU A 84 1.38 -17.16 -5.58
C LEU A 84 2.80 -17.06 -6.15
N ALA A 85 3.56 -16.06 -5.71
CA ALA A 85 4.86 -15.70 -6.28
C ALA A 85 6.06 -16.39 -5.61
N ASP A 86 5.88 -16.97 -4.41
CA ASP A 86 6.95 -17.48 -3.54
C ASP A 86 8.04 -16.42 -3.24
N LYS A 87 7.66 -15.14 -3.33
CA LYS A 87 8.47 -13.96 -3.03
C LYS A 87 7.58 -12.82 -2.56
N THR A 88 8.13 -11.94 -1.75
CA THR A 88 7.37 -10.77 -1.30
C THR A 88 7.13 -9.81 -2.48
N ILE A 89 6.11 -8.97 -2.36
CA ILE A 89 5.85 -7.93 -3.35
C ILE A 89 7.00 -6.91 -3.42
N GLU A 90 7.67 -6.65 -2.29
CA GLU A 90 8.85 -5.78 -2.22
C GLU A 90 10.04 -6.33 -3.01
N GLU A 91 10.30 -7.64 -2.88
CA GLU A 91 11.36 -8.32 -3.64
C GLU A 91 11.02 -8.33 -5.12
N SER A 92 9.78 -8.65 -5.47
CA SER A 92 9.31 -8.55 -6.86
C SER A 92 9.55 -7.15 -7.41
N ILE A 93 9.24 -6.10 -6.63
CA ILE A 93 9.44 -4.69 -7.02
C ILE A 93 10.91 -4.38 -7.25
N LYS A 94 11.81 -4.92 -6.43
CA LYS A 94 13.25 -4.71 -6.60
C LYS A 94 13.85 -5.43 -7.79
N ASP A 95 13.32 -6.61 -8.13
CA ASP A 95 13.88 -7.45 -9.18
C ASP A 95 13.43 -7.02 -10.57
N GLU A 96 12.18 -6.54 -10.70
CA GLU A 96 11.55 -6.29 -12.01
C GLU A 96 11.37 -4.78 -12.32
N CYS A 97 11.41 -3.88 -11.32
CA CYS A 97 11.28 -2.43 -11.51
C CYS A 97 12.64 -1.72 -11.30
N GLY A 98 12.86 -0.60 -12.01
CA GLY A 98 14.06 0.22 -11.87
C GLY A 98 13.78 1.73 -11.83
N GLY A 99 14.71 2.49 -11.26
CA GLY A 99 14.66 3.97 -11.22
C GLY A 99 13.56 4.53 -10.32
N ASP A 100 13.09 5.74 -10.61
CA ASP A 100 12.16 6.49 -9.73
C ASP A 100 10.81 5.78 -9.52
N LEU A 101 10.38 4.93 -10.47
CA LEU A 101 9.16 4.14 -10.35
C LEU A 101 9.29 3.04 -9.30
N GLN A 102 10.46 2.38 -9.25
CA GLN A 102 10.78 1.39 -8.22
C GLN A 102 10.74 2.03 -6.84
N GLU A 103 11.38 3.19 -6.67
CA GLU A 103 11.37 3.92 -5.41
C GLU A 103 9.95 4.37 -5.03
N GLY A 104 9.14 4.79 -6.00
CA GLY A 104 7.74 5.15 -5.78
C GLY A 104 6.88 3.97 -5.29
N TYR A 105 6.99 2.81 -5.94
CA TYR A 105 6.24 1.62 -5.52
C TYR A 105 6.71 1.10 -4.15
N LEU A 106 8.02 1.02 -3.93
CA LEU A 106 8.57 0.64 -2.63
C LEU A 106 8.13 1.63 -1.55
N ALA A 107 8.13 2.92 -1.81
CA ALA A 107 7.66 3.92 -0.85
C ALA A 107 6.18 3.70 -0.49
N ILE A 108 5.31 3.35 -1.44
CA ILE A 108 3.91 3.06 -1.15
C ILE A 108 3.76 1.78 -0.34
N VAL A 109 4.43 0.70 -0.72
CA VAL A 109 4.39 -0.57 0.02
C VAL A 109 4.90 -0.34 1.44
N VAL A 110 6.04 0.34 1.60
CA VAL A 110 6.60 0.71 2.91
C VAL A 110 5.63 1.61 3.68
N VAL A 111 4.99 2.60 3.09
CA VAL A 111 4.01 3.45 3.79
C VAL A 111 2.80 2.64 4.23
N VAL A 112 2.29 1.72 3.41
CA VAL A 112 1.17 0.84 3.78
C VAL A 112 1.57 -0.06 4.95
N VAL A 113 2.75 -0.68 4.89
CA VAL A 113 3.28 -1.57 5.93
C VAL A 113 3.63 -0.79 7.21
N VAL A 114 4.32 0.34 7.11
CA VAL A 114 4.76 1.17 8.25
C VAL A 114 3.57 1.85 8.91
N VAL A 115 2.61 2.38 8.16
CA VAL A 115 1.40 2.97 8.77
C VAL A 115 0.57 1.88 9.44
N LEU A 116 0.50 0.67 8.88
CA LEU A 116 -0.15 -0.47 9.54
C LEU A 116 0.61 -0.90 10.81
N VAL A 117 1.94 -0.97 10.79
CA VAL A 117 2.76 -1.26 11.98
C VAL A 117 2.59 -0.19 13.04
N VAL A 118 2.62 1.10 12.68
CA VAL A 118 2.42 2.21 13.63
C VAL A 118 1.01 2.18 14.22
N VAL A 119 -0.03 1.98 13.39
CA VAL A 119 -1.41 1.85 13.88
C VAL A 119 -1.55 0.61 14.77
N ALA A 120 -1.01 -0.54 14.38
CA ALA A 120 -1.03 -1.76 15.19
C ALA A 120 -0.29 -1.57 16.52
N VAL A 121 0.89 -0.95 16.53
CA VAL A 121 1.64 -0.62 17.75
C VAL A 121 0.83 0.33 18.62
N VAL A 122 0.22 1.38 18.06
CA VAL A 122 -0.63 2.31 18.82
C VAL A 122 -1.85 1.60 19.40
N VAL A 123 -2.54 0.75 18.64
CA VAL A 123 -3.70 -0.03 19.11
C VAL A 123 -3.29 -1.01 20.21
N VAL A 124 -2.17 -1.71 20.06
CA VAL A 124 -1.65 -2.63 21.08
C VAL A 124 -1.27 -1.87 22.36
N VAL A 125 -0.60 -0.72 22.26
CA VAL A 125 -0.25 0.11 23.41
C VAL A 125 -1.50 0.63 24.12
N VAL A 126 -2.51 1.08 23.38
CA VAL A 126 -3.80 1.54 23.94
C VAL A 126 -4.55 0.39 24.61
N ALA A 127 -4.57 -0.80 24.00
CA ALA A 127 -5.22 -1.98 24.57
C ALA A 127 -4.56 -2.43 25.88
N ILE A 128 -3.23 -2.44 25.94
CA ILE A 128 -2.47 -2.76 27.17
C ILE A 128 -2.77 -1.76 28.28
N ALA A 129 -2.81 -0.47 27.95
CA ALA A 129 -3.13 0.59 28.92
C ALA A 129 -4.56 0.44 29.48
N ALA A 130 -5.54 0.10 28.63
CA ALA A 130 -6.91 -0.14 29.06
C ALA A 130 -7.05 -1.34 30.02
N VAL A 131 -6.34 -2.44 29.72
CA VAL A 131 -6.33 -3.65 30.59
C VAL A 131 -5.74 -3.33 31.97
N ALA A 132 -4.65 -2.56 32.03
CA ALA A 132 -4.00 -2.18 33.29
C ALA A 132 -4.91 -1.33 34.21
N LEU A 133 -5.81 -0.52 33.63
CA LEU A 133 -6.77 0.28 34.39
C LEU A 133 -7.87 -0.60 35.00
N THR A 134 -8.37 -1.60 34.26
CA THR A 134 -9.45 -2.49 34.73
C THR A 134 -9.04 -3.43 35.88
N THR A 135 -7.79 -3.86 35.96
CA THR A 135 -7.30 -4.72 37.05
C THR A 135 -7.16 -3.96 38.37
N THR A 136 -6.92 -2.65 38.32
CA THR A 136 -6.77 -1.80 39.51
C THR A 136 -8.10 -1.56 40.24
N THR A 137 -9.22 -1.51 39.50
CA THR A 137 -10.56 -1.27 40.07
C THR A 137 -11.18 -2.51 40.73
N THR A 138 -10.69 -3.72 40.41
CA THR A 138 -11.29 -4.97 40.91
C THR A 138 -10.62 -5.48 42.20
N ILE A 139 -9.48 -4.90 42.60
CA ILE A 139 -8.68 -5.32 43.77
C ILE A 139 -8.88 -4.37 44.98
N SER A 140 -9.71 -3.33 44.86
CA SER A 140 -10.11 -2.46 45.99
C SER A 140 -11.52 -2.77 46.46
#